data_AF-A0A2V6JCQ0-F1
#
_entry.id   AF-A0A2V6JCQ0-F1
#
_cell.length_a   1.000
_cell.length_b   1.000
_cell.length_c   1.000
_cell.angle_alpha   90.00
_cell.angle_beta   90.00
_cell.angle_gamma   90.00
#
_symmetry.space_group_name_H-M   'P 1'
#
loop_
_entity.id
_entity.type
_entity.pdbx_description
1 polymer ?
#
loop_
_entity_poly.entity_id
_entity_poly.type
_entity_poly.pdbx_seq_one_letter_code
_entity_poly.pdbx_strand_id
1 'polypeptide(L)'
;VANEEFEALFPKFQPSRVTITTNDGKEYSTRVDVPKGDPRDPMTEEEIAVKFTALGGDVIGNDQCKKLQKFIMNIDTADRLDELLALTTAR
;
A
#
# COMPACT_ATOMS: atom_id res chain seq x y z
N VAL A 1 -8.72 11.99 -23.05
CA VAL A 1 -7.57 12.58 -23.79
C VAL A 1 -6.41 12.65 -22.81
N ALA A 2 -5.19 12.30 -23.23
CA ALA A 2 -4.01 12.39 -22.37
C ALA A 2 -3.72 13.86 -22.02
N ASN A 3 -3.23 14.10 -20.81
CA ASN A 3 -2.88 15.44 -20.34
C ASN A 3 -1.41 15.72 -20.69
N GLU A 4 -1.16 16.62 -21.65
CA GLU A 4 0.20 16.97 -22.11
C GLU A 4 1.12 17.43 -20.96
N GLU A 5 0.58 18.12 -19.95
CA GLU A 5 1.31 18.53 -18.75
C GLU A 5 1.89 17.31 -18.01
N PHE A 6 1.15 16.22 -17.94
CA PHE A 6 1.51 15.03 -17.17
C PHE A 6 2.41 14.10 -17.96
N GLU A 7 2.17 13.96 -19.27
CA GLU A 7 3.04 13.19 -20.17
C GLU A 7 4.46 13.76 -20.19
N ALA A 8 4.62 15.08 -20.16
CA ALA A 8 5.93 15.72 -20.10
C ALA A 8 6.74 15.40 -18.83
N LEU A 9 6.08 14.91 -17.77
CA LEU A 9 6.73 14.54 -16.50
C LEU A 9 7.13 13.05 -16.44
N PHE A 10 6.63 12.22 -17.36
CA PHE A 10 6.98 10.81 -17.45
C PHE A 10 8.44 10.62 -17.93
N PRO A 11 9.19 9.59 -17.44
CA PRO A 11 8.81 8.59 -16.44
C PRO A 11 9.06 9.03 -14.99
N LYS A 12 9.58 10.24 -14.78
CA LYS A 12 9.99 10.71 -13.44
C LYS A 12 8.79 10.80 -12.48
N PHE A 13 7.64 11.24 -12.99
CA PHE A 13 6.38 11.25 -12.26
C PHE A 13 5.27 10.65 -13.11
N GLN A 14 4.29 10.06 -12.44
CA GLN A 14 3.03 9.59 -13.03
C GLN A 14 1.88 10.27 -12.29
N PRO A 15 1.74 11.59 -12.47
CA PRO A 15 0.84 12.39 -11.66
C PRO A 15 -0.62 12.12 -11.99
N SER A 16 -1.49 12.35 -11.00
CA SER A 16 -2.94 12.29 -11.16
C SER A 16 -3.58 13.52 -10.52
N ARG A 17 -4.59 14.10 -11.16
CA ARG A 17 -5.39 15.22 -10.61
C ARG A 17 -6.87 14.90 -10.76
N VAL A 18 -7.59 15.07 -9.65
CA VAL A 18 -9.05 14.95 -9.60
C VAL A 18 -9.61 16.33 -9.31
N THR A 19 -10.54 16.78 -10.16
CA THR A 19 -11.35 17.97 -9.91
C THR A 19 -12.80 17.54 -9.74
N ILE A 20 -13.43 17.99 -8.66
CA ILE A 20 -14.84 17.80 -8.35
C ILE A 20 -15.52 19.16 -8.48
N THR A 21 -16.54 19.23 -9.34
CA THR A 21 -17.43 20.39 -9.46
C THR A 21 -18.76 20.03 -8.81
N THR A 22 -19.19 20.81 -7.82
CA THR A 22 -20.48 20.61 -7.13
C THR A 22 -21.63 21.24 -7.91
N ASN A 23 -22.87 20.86 -7.59
CA ASN A 23 -24.07 21.35 -8.30
C ASN A 23 -24.31 22.86 -8.17
N ASP A 24 -23.75 23.50 -7.14
CA ASP A 24 -23.73 24.96 -6.97
C ASP A 24 -22.53 25.63 -7.66
N GLY A 25 -21.76 24.87 -8.45
CA GLY A 25 -20.66 25.36 -9.29
C GLY A 25 -19.32 25.50 -8.60
N LYS A 26 -19.18 25.10 -7.32
CA LYS A 26 -17.89 25.16 -6.62
C LYS A 26 -16.96 24.04 -7.07
N GLU A 27 -15.68 24.36 -7.25
CA GLU A 27 -14.66 23.40 -7.63
C GLU A 27 -13.69 23.09 -6.50
N TYR A 28 -13.34 21.81 -6.39
CA TYR A 28 -12.31 21.29 -5.50
C TYR A 28 -11.36 20.45 -6.33
N SER A 29 -10.05 20.70 -6.21
CA SER A 29 -9.05 19.95 -6.98
C SER A 29 -7.94 19.45 -6.08
N THR A 30 -7.46 18.24 -6.34
CA THR A 30 -6.29 17.66 -5.68
C THR A 30 -5.43 16.95 -6.70
N ARG A 31 -4.12 17.18 -6.60
CA ARG A 31 -3.09 16.58 -7.45
C ARG A 31 -2.11 15.79 -6.60
N VAL A 32 -1.73 14.61 -7.07
CA VAL A 32 -0.73 13.74 -6.47
C VAL A 32 0.30 13.41 -7.53
N ASP A 33 1.55 13.81 -7.30
CA ASP A 33 2.68 13.55 -8.22
C ASP A 33 3.44 12.25 -7.88
N VAL A 34 3.48 11.93 -6.59
CA VAL A 34 4.16 10.76 -6.02
C VAL A 34 3.11 9.98 -5.23
N PRO A 35 2.72 8.77 -5.68
CA PRO A 35 1.74 7.97 -4.95
C PRO A 35 2.36 7.38 -3.69
N LYS A 36 1.52 7.16 -2.67
CA LYS A 36 1.92 6.45 -1.46
C LYS A 36 2.44 5.05 -1.80
N GLY A 37 3.63 4.72 -1.30
CA GLY A 37 4.35 3.48 -1.62
C GLY A 37 5.43 3.64 -2.69
N ASP A 38 5.51 4.79 -3.38
CA ASP A 38 6.72 5.16 -4.14
C ASP A 38 7.91 5.32 -3.18
N PRO A 39 9.16 5.01 -3.59
CA PRO A 39 10.33 5.20 -2.73
C PRO A 39 10.48 6.63 -2.15
N ARG A 40 9.90 7.64 -2.81
CA ARG A 40 9.89 9.04 -2.35
C ARG A 40 8.78 9.35 -1.33
N ASP A 41 7.74 8.52 -1.25
CA ASP A 41 6.68 8.57 -0.23
C ASP A 41 6.36 7.14 0.25
N PRO A 42 7.28 6.51 1.00
CA PRO A 42 7.11 5.13 1.44
C PRO A 42 5.90 5.00 2.37
N MET A 43 5.27 3.82 2.34
CA MET A 43 4.28 3.46 3.35
C MET A 43 4.94 3.25 4.71
N THR A 44 4.23 3.59 5.79
CA THR A 44 4.64 3.20 7.14
C THR A 44 4.43 1.70 7.35
N GLU A 45 5.06 1.15 8.39
CA GLU A 45 4.86 -0.25 8.76
C GLU A 45 3.38 -0.55 9.05
N GLU A 46 2.68 0.36 9.72
CA GLU A 46 1.26 0.23 10.05
C GLU A 46 0.38 0.25 8.79
N GLU A 47 0.67 1.10 7.81
CA GLU A 47 -0.05 1.12 6.53
C GLU A 47 0.13 -0.19 5.77
N ILE A 48 1.35 -0.73 5.77
CA ILE A 48 1.65 -2.06 5.20
C ILE A 48 0.90 -3.15 5.97
N ALA A 49 0.86 -3.08 7.31
CA ALA A 49 0.17 -4.03 8.19
C ALA A 49 -1.34 -4.11 7.90
N VAL A 50 -1.97 -2.94 7.73
CA VAL A 50 -3.39 -2.83 7.38
C VAL A 50 -3.64 -3.49 6.04
N LYS A 51 -2.83 -3.17 5.01
CA LYS A 51 -2.96 -3.79 3.68
C LYS A 51 -2.72 -5.29 3.71
N PHE A 52 -1.71 -5.74 4.45
CA PHE A 52 -1.39 -7.15 4.62
C PHE A 52 -2.57 -7.92 5.23
N THR A 53 -3.14 -7.40 6.32
CA THR A 53 -4.30 -8.00 6.98
C THR A 53 -5.53 -7.97 6.08
N ALA A 54 -5.76 -6.89 5.32
CA ALA A 54 -6.87 -6.81 4.38
C ALA A 54 -6.81 -7.86 3.25
N LEU A 55 -5.60 -8.26 2.82
CA LEU A 55 -5.41 -9.28 1.78
C LEU A 55 -5.37 -10.72 2.34
N GLY A 56 -4.79 -10.91 3.52
CA GLY A 56 -4.59 -12.24 4.10
C GLY A 56 -5.65 -12.66 5.12
N GLY A 57 -6.42 -11.72 5.67
CA GLY A 57 -7.36 -11.96 6.77
C GLY A 57 -8.41 -13.02 6.44
N ASP A 58 -8.95 -12.99 5.22
CA ASP A 58 -9.93 -13.98 4.74
C ASP A 58 -9.29 -15.32 4.34
N VAL A 59 -7.96 -15.39 4.26
CA VAL A 59 -7.22 -16.59 3.84
C VAL A 59 -6.72 -17.39 5.04
N ILE A 60 -6.08 -16.71 6.00
CA ILE A 60 -5.43 -17.35 7.16
C ILE A 60 -5.94 -16.84 8.51
N GLY A 61 -6.86 -15.86 8.52
CA GLY A 61 -7.38 -15.24 9.72
C GLY A 61 -6.53 -14.07 10.22
N ASN A 62 -7.20 -13.06 10.79
CA ASN A 62 -6.55 -11.82 11.27
C ASN A 62 -5.47 -12.05 12.33
N ASP A 63 -5.68 -12.99 13.24
CA ASP A 63 -4.70 -13.29 14.30
C ASP A 63 -3.45 -13.98 13.74
N GLN A 64 -3.61 -14.81 12.70
CA GLN A 64 -2.47 -15.42 12.03
C GLN A 64 -1.72 -14.40 11.17
N CYS A 65 -2.43 -13.49 10.49
CA CYS A 65 -1.82 -12.35 9.81
C CYS A 65 -0.95 -11.52 10.74
N LYS A 66 -1.41 -11.21 11.97
CA LYS A 66 -0.62 -10.46 12.96
C LYS A 66 0.64 -11.21 13.39
N LYS A 67 0.56 -12.52 13.62
CA LYS A 67 1.73 -13.35 13.96
C LYS A 67 2.73 -13.39 12.81
N LEU A 68 2.23 -13.59 11.59
CA LEU A 68 3.04 -13.64 10.37
C LEU A 68 3.75 -12.30 10.11
N GLN A 69 3.02 -11.18 10.22
CA GLN A 69 3.62 -9.85 10.12
C GLN A 69 4.75 -9.67 11.13
N LYS A 70 4.49 -9.99 12.42
CA LYS A 70 5.51 -9.86 13.47
C LYS A 70 6.75 -10.71 13.16
N PHE A 71 6.56 -11.93 12.67
CA PHE A 71 7.68 -12.79 12.28
C PHE A 71 8.48 -12.17 11.12
N ILE A 72 7.81 -11.72 10.05
CA ILE A 72 8.45 -11.10 8.88
C ILE A 72 9.27 -9.87 9.29
N MET A 73 8.73 -9.02 10.16
CA MET A 73 9.41 -7.80 10.61
C MET A 73 10.63 -8.07 11.52
N ASN A 74 10.80 -9.29 12.02
CA ASN A 74 11.95 -9.70 12.85
C ASN A 74 12.71 -10.88 12.21
N ILE A 75 12.57 -11.09 10.90
CA ILE A 75 13.08 -12.29 10.21
C ILE A 75 14.60 -12.39 10.23
N ASP A 76 15.29 -11.26 10.34
CA ASP A 76 16.74 -11.15 10.47
C ASP A 76 17.27 -11.72 11.80
N THR A 77 16.40 -11.87 12.79
CA THR A 77 16.70 -12.46 14.10
C THR A 77 16.33 -13.94 14.20
N ALA A 78 15.71 -14.52 13.17
CA ALA A 78 15.20 -15.89 13.21
C ALA A 78 16.29 -16.92 12.88
N ASP A 79 16.51 -17.88 13.78
CA ASP A 79 17.44 -19.00 13.55
C ASP A 79 16.90 -20.01 12.52
N ARG A 80 15.56 -20.12 12.40
CA ARG A 80 14.86 -21.09 11.56
C ARG A 80 13.59 -20.49 10.94
N LEU A 81 13.20 -21.00 9.78
CA LEU A 81 12.03 -20.52 9.02
C LEU A 81 10.81 -21.44 9.09
N ASP A 82 10.83 -22.53 9.88
CA ASP A 82 9.67 -23.44 9.97
C ASP A 82 8.43 -22.72 10.49
N GLU A 83 8.60 -21.77 11.42
CA GLU A 83 7.52 -20.94 11.94
C GLU A 83 6.90 -20.07 10.85
N LEU A 84 7.73 -19.44 9.98
CA LEU A 84 7.25 -18.68 8.83
C LEU A 84 6.34 -19.53 7.94
N LEU A 85 6.81 -20.73 7.57
CA LEU A 85 6.07 -21.64 6.70
C LEU A 85 4.78 -22.15 7.35
N ALA A 86 4.79 -22.41 8.66
CA ALA A 86 3.59 -22.82 9.38
C ALA A 86 2.55 -21.68 9.47
N LEU A 87 2.98 -20.42 9.51
CA LEU A 87 2.11 -19.25 9.59
C LEU A 87 1.46 -18.89 8.24
N THR A 88 2.00 -19.36 7.10
CA THR A 88 1.44 -19.06 5.76
C THR A 88 0.35 -20.05 5.32
N THR A 89 0.10 -21.13 6.06
CA THR A 89 -0.94 -22.12 5.74
C THR A 89 -2.22 -21.85 6.51
N ALA A 90 -3.37 -21.88 5.82
CA ALA A 90 -4.68 -21.94 6.46
C ALA A 90 -4.82 -23.26 7.23
N ARG A 91 -5.45 -23.21 8.40
CA ARG A 91 -5.78 -24.40 9.21
C ARG A 91 -7.20 -24.84 8.96
#